data_AF-A0A418UVU5-F1
#
_entry.id   AF-A0A418UVU5-F1
#
_cell.length_a   1.000
_cell.length_b   1.000
_cell.length_c   1.000
_cell.angle_alpha   90.00
_cell.angle_beta   90.00
_cell.angle_gamma   90.00
#
_symmetry.space_group_name_H-M   'P 1'
#
loop_
_entity.id
_entity.type
_entity.pdbx_description
1 polymer ?
#
loop_
_entity_poly.entity_id
_entity_poly.type
_entity_poly.pdbx_seq_one_letter_code
_entity_poly.pdbx_strand_id
1 'polypeptide(L)'
;MVLRVLPLPEGVGGAAALRRLAGLRSLRHRALVAVRHVVALPSHHVGVAVDLVDGVSLDVVLAARGRLSASQLALLLDELGSALAHLHEHGCVHGDVSAGNVVVTQEGRPVLIDLFGSVMEAGTGDCAPPERRSGGPATPAADVYALAALLRQCAGAGGAAGDGRRARRVDRLLADALSSAPEDRPSARDLAARSAQLGQPRGVDLPDGARLAAGSLRAAADAPTRVVGPRSRQGPSRWYSLPVSGRAGRARRCGPRSRRGEGSSRGGGRHRACRRGGEVPAVARTSCLLGAAAVAAAVVAVLVLQVLQGPGGPLAGYLSALRADTVTATPPGAAAEEPDQGSRTAASLPAQVSQEATRETSQGSGATPAAPEEQQGPARQETEESLVSVVVSLAAARDQALMDGDEEALAATTVPGSPAAAADAQIMRDLLAAGETVTDMTTSVSQIAEVEVPAGTSWPGARAVVVTQSQAPSGRVSAGTHRTVPAQAARQVVLVLVPHPWRVAEVRSYDL
;
A
#
# COMPACT_ATOMS: atom_id res chain seq x y z
N MET A 1 16.29 -3.32 2.22
CA MET A 1 15.13 -3.39 3.14
C MET A 1 13.97 -2.66 2.49
N VAL A 2 12.74 -3.13 2.67
CA VAL A 2 11.52 -2.45 2.19
C VAL A 2 10.70 -2.02 3.40
N LEU A 3 10.29 -0.75 3.45
CA LEU A 3 9.37 -0.23 4.46
C LEU A 3 7.97 -0.10 3.83
N ARG A 4 6.96 -0.68 4.48
CA ARG A 4 5.55 -0.43 4.15
C ARG A 4 4.89 0.30 5.30
N VAL A 5 4.12 1.34 4.98
CA VAL A 5 3.25 2.04 5.93
C VAL A 5 1.82 1.56 5.68
N LEU A 6 1.18 1.06 6.74
CA LEU A 6 -0.18 0.52 6.68
C LEU A 6 -1.07 1.31 7.66
N PRO A 7 -2.34 1.58 7.31
CA PRO A 7 -3.30 2.10 8.29
C PRO A 7 -3.62 1.02 9.34
N LEU A 8 -3.96 1.43 10.55
CA LEU A 8 -4.50 0.58 11.61
C LEU A 8 -5.96 0.98 11.88
N PRO A 9 -6.87 0.03 12.11
CA PRO A 9 -8.20 0.38 12.61
C PRO A 9 -8.12 1.00 14.00
N GLU A 10 -9.05 1.89 14.34
CA GLU A 10 -9.03 2.60 15.62
C GLU A 10 -9.29 1.67 16.83
N GLY A 11 -8.87 2.12 18.01
CA GLY A 11 -9.13 1.45 19.29
C GLY A 11 -8.55 0.03 19.39
N VAL A 12 -9.37 -0.90 19.92
CA VAL A 12 -8.95 -2.28 20.25
C VAL A 12 -8.53 -3.07 19.00
N GLY A 13 -9.10 -2.76 17.83
CA GLY A 13 -8.76 -3.37 16.56
C GLY A 13 -7.30 -3.12 16.18
N GLY A 14 -6.85 -1.86 16.23
CA GLY A 14 -5.47 -1.47 15.91
C GLY A 14 -4.45 -2.09 16.85
N ALA A 15 -4.75 -2.15 18.15
CA ALA A 15 -3.91 -2.82 19.14
C ALA A 15 -3.78 -4.33 18.88
N ALA A 16 -4.86 -5.00 18.43
CA ALA A 16 -4.83 -6.41 18.05
C ALA A 16 -4.05 -6.64 16.75
N ALA A 17 -4.24 -5.79 15.74
CA ALA A 17 -3.51 -5.81 14.48
C ALA A 17 -2.00 -5.60 14.70
N LEU A 18 -1.60 -4.61 15.49
CA LEU A 18 -0.20 -4.35 15.84
C LEU A 18 0.46 -5.55 16.55
N ARG A 19 -0.24 -6.20 17.50
CA ARG A 19 0.26 -7.42 18.15
C ARG A 19 0.45 -8.57 17.17
N ARG A 20 -0.48 -8.77 16.23
CA ARG A 20 -0.35 -9.79 15.16
C ARG A 20 0.85 -9.51 14.27
N LEU A 21 1.01 -8.27 13.80
CA LEU A 21 2.15 -7.85 12.98
C LEU A 21 3.49 -8.05 13.72
N ALA A 22 3.56 -7.67 15.00
CA ALA A 22 4.75 -7.89 15.82
C ALA A 22 5.10 -9.38 15.96
N GLY A 23 4.10 -10.27 16.01
CA GLY A 23 4.27 -11.73 16.01
C GLY A 23 4.94 -12.28 14.75
N LEU A 24 4.76 -11.64 13.58
CA LEU A 24 5.44 -12.05 12.34
C LEU A 24 6.97 -11.92 12.40
N ARG A 25 7.52 -11.15 13.37
CA ARG A 25 8.97 -10.94 13.51
C ARG A 25 9.73 -12.20 13.94
N SER A 26 9.10 -13.16 14.59
CA SER A 26 9.74 -14.43 14.98
C SER A 26 9.71 -15.50 13.87
N LEU A 27 8.85 -15.34 12.88
CA LEU A 27 8.66 -16.33 11.81
C LEU A 27 9.82 -16.30 10.83
N ARG A 28 10.41 -17.47 10.55
CA ARG A 28 11.60 -17.62 9.71
C ARG A 28 11.47 -18.88 8.86
N HIS A 29 11.24 -18.68 7.56
CA HIS A 29 11.15 -19.75 6.57
C HIS A 29 11.79 -19.27 5.27
N ARG A 30 12.45 -20.18 4.53
CA ARG A 30 13.22 -19.83 3.32
C ARG A 30 12.38 -19.23 2.18
N ALA A 31 11.08 -19.49 2.18
CA ALA A 31 10.11 -18.98 1.20
C ALA A 31 9.11 -17.98 1.80
N LEU A 32 9.43 -17.37 2.96
CA LEU A 32 8.73 -16.21 3.52
C LEU A 32 9.68 -15.03 3.63
N VAL A 33 9.21 -13.82 3.31
CA VAL A 33 9.98 -12.60 3.62
C VAL A 33 10.10 -12.42 5.13
N ALA A 34 11.31 -12.11 5.61
CA ALA A 34 11.54 -11.88 7.03
C ALA A 34 11.08 -10.47 7.45
N VAL A 35 10.17 -10.40 8.42
CA VAL A 35 9.81 -9.14 9.08
C VAL A 35 10.90 -8.81 10.11
N ARG A 36 11.50 -7.61 9.97
CA ARG A 36 12.59 -7.10 10.82
C ARG A 36 12.05 -6.21 11.93
N HIS A 37 11.29 -5.19 11.57
CA HIS A 37 10.73 -4.21 12.50
C HIS A 37 9.24 -3.98 12.22
N VAL A 38 8.50 -3.72 13.31
CA VAL A 38 7.11 -3.26 13.29
C VAL A 38 7.06 -2.11 14.28
N VAL A 39 6.71 -0.93 13.80
CA VAL A 39 6.79 0.34 14.53
C VAL A 39 5.43 1.01 14.44
N ALA A 40 4.79 1.28 15.57
CA ALA A 40 3.58 2.09 15.59
C ALA A 40 3.92 3.53 15.18
N LEU A 41 3.12 4.12 14.30
CA LEU A 41 3.25 5.48 13.82
C LEU A 41 2.05 6.33 14.30
N PRO A 42 2.16 7.66 14.31
CA PRO A 42 1.03 8.55 14.58
C PRO A 42 -0.17 8.32 13.65
N SER A 43 -1.31 8.94 14.00
CA SER A 43 -2.52 8.97 13.15
C SER A 43 -3.01 7.59 12.71
N HIS A 44 -2.97 6.60 13.62
CA HIS A 44 -3.39 5.22 13.38
C HIS A 44 -2.66 4.55 12.20
N HIS A 45 -1.33 4.58 12.17
CA HIS A 45 -0.53 3.87 11.17
C HIS A 45 0.50 2.93 11.81
N VAL A 46 1.05 2.02 11.01
CA VAL A 46 2.16 1.12 11.39
C VAL A 46 3.16 1.04 10.25
N GLY A 47 4.43 1.28 10.57
CA GLY A 47 5.57 1.02 9.69
C GLY A 47 6.06 -0.41 9.88
N VAL A 48 6.03 -1.22 8.82
CA VAL A 48 6.57 -2.58 8.81
C VAL A 48 7.76 -2.65 7.88
N ALA A 49 8.92 -2.95 8.44
CA ALA A 49 10.16 -3.12 7.70
C ALA A 49 10.44 -4.61 7.47
N VAL A 50 10.59 -4.98 6.20
CA VAL A 50 10.87 -6.34 5.75
C VAL A 50 12.17 -6.39 4.94
N ASP A 51 12.75 -7.56 4.81
CA ASP A 51 13.89 -7.75 3.91
C ASP A 51 13.52 -7.42 2.46
N LEU A 52 14.48 -6.83 1.73
CA LEU A 52 14.36 -6.72 0.28
C LEU A 52 14.70 -8.09 -0.29
N VAL A 53 13.80 -8.63 -1.12
CA VAL A 53 14.02 -9.89 -1.84
C VAL A 53 14.46 -9.53 -3.26
N ASP A 54 15.72 -9.77 -3.59
CA ASP A 54 16.26 -9.50 -4.91
C ASP A 54 15.72 -10.50 -5.94
N GLY A 55 14.83 -10.02 -6.82
CA GLY A 55 14.10 -10.88 -7.74
C GLY A 55 13.02 -10.13 -8.51
N VAL A 56 12.11 -10.90 -9.11
CA VAL A 56 10.99 -10.38 -9.91
C VAL A 56 9.69 -11.04 -9.48
N SER A 57 8.60 -10.28 -9.38
CA SER A 57 7.29 -10.82 -9.03
C SER A 57 6.77 -11.83 -10.06
N LEU A 58 6.04 -12.84 -9.58
CA LEU A 58 5.63 -13.99 -10.38
C LEU A 58 4.59 -13.61 -11.45
N ASP A 59 3.77 -12.59 -11.22
CA ASP A 59 2.89 -11.99 -12.22
C ASP A 59 3.66 -11.45 -13.44
N VAL A 60 4.79 -10.77 -13.23
CA VAL A 60 5.68 -10.28 -14.29
C VAL A 60 6.36 -11.45 -15.02
N VAL A 61 6.79 -12.48 -14.30
CA VAL A 61 7.35 -13.70 -14.90
C VAL A 61 6.31 -14.44 -15.76
N LEU A 62 5.06 -14.53 -15.29
CA LEU A 62 3.94 -15.10 -16.03
C LEU A 62 3.53 -14.23 -17.23
N ALA A 63 3.51 -12.91 -17.10
CA ALA A 63 3.28 -12.01 -18.24
C ALA A 63 4.38 -12.19 -19.31
N ALA A 64 5.64 -12.36 -18.89
CA ALA A 64 6.77 -12.56 -19.77
C ALA A 64 6.80 -13.94 -20.47
N ARG A 65 6.48 -15.04 -19.75
CA ARG A 65 6.60 -16.44 -20.24
C ARG A 65 5.29 -17.15 -20.55
N GLY A 66 4.15 -16.60 -20.13
CA GLY A 66 2.82 -17.19 -20.18
C GLY A 66 2.56 -18.27 -19.11
N ARG A 67 3.48 -19.22 -18.91
CA ARG A 67 3.26 -20.41 -18.06
C ARG A 67 4.55 -21.05 -17.56
N LEU A 68 4.42 -21.88 -16.53
CA LEU A 68 5.52 -22.63 -15.92
C LEU A 68 5.52 -24.13 -16.27
N SER A 69 6.69 -24.76 -16.16
CA SER A 69 6.84 -26.20 -16.32
C SER A 69 6.34 -26.97 -15.09
N ALA A 70 6.07 -28.28 -15.24
CA ALA A 70 5.59 -29.11 -14.12
C ALA A 70 6.59 -29.17 -12.93
N SER A 71 7.89 -29.11 -13.20
CA SER A 71 8.94 -29.01 -12.17
C SER A 71 8.98 -27.67 -11.44
N GLN A 72 8.63 -26.59 -12.13
CA GLN A 72 8.53 -25.24 -11.54
C GLN A 72 7.24 -25.10 -10.70
N LEU A 73 6.13 -25.69 -11.17
CA LEU A 73 4.92 -25.83 -10.36
C LEU A 73 5.14 -26.71 -9.12
N ALA A 74 5.94 -27.77 -9.24
CA ALA A 74 6.33 -28.59 -8.09
C ALA A 74 7.13 -27.78 -7.06
N LEU A 75 8.09 -26.95 -7.49
CA LEU A 75 8.84 -26.06 -6.59
C LEU A 75 7.93 -25.03 -5.91
N LEU A 76 7.03 -24.38 -6.66
CA LEU A 76 6.07 -23.43 -6.08
C LEU A 76 5.17 -24.09 -5.03
N LEU A 77 4.64 -25.29 -5.32
CA LEU A 77 3.78 -26.03 -4.40
C LEU A 77 4.53 -26.45 -3.12
N ASP A 78 5.78 -26.91 -3.25
CA ASP A 78 6.63 -27.32 -2.13
C ASP A 78 6.98 -26.12 -1.22
N GLU A 79 7.56 -25.08 -1.82
CA GLU A 79 8.10 -23.93 -1.12
C GLU A 79 7.00 -23.07 -0.48
N LEU A 80 5.99 -22.67 -1.27
CA LEU A 80 4.90 -21.83 -0.78
C LEU A 80 3.95 -22.61 0.13
N GLY A 81 3.73 -23.91 -0.15
CA GLY A 81 2.91 -24.75 0.73
C GLY A 81 3.57 -24.96 2.09
N SER A 82 4.89 -25.20 2.14
CA SER A 82 5.66 -25.26 3.38
C SER A 82 5.69 -23.91 4.13
N ALA A 83 5.82 -22.81 3.40
CA ALA A 83 5.77 -21.45 3.95
C ALA A 83 4.42 -21.14 4.62
N LEU A 84 3.31 -21.44 3.94
CA LEU A 84 1.96 -21.28 4.47
C LEU A 84 1.71 -22.21 5.67
N ALA A 85 2.15 -23.47 5.62
CA ALA A 85 2.06 -24.38 6.76
C ALA A 85 2.77 -23.81 8.00
N HIS A 86 3.97 -23.24 7.83
CA HIS A 86 4.71 -22.60 8.92
C HIS A 86 3.98 -21.37 9.49
N LEU A 87 3.34 -20.53 8.65
CA LEU A 87 2.47 -19.45 9.13
C LEU A 87 1.29 -19.99 9.94
N HIS A 88 0.60 -21.01 9.41
CA HIS A 88 -0.61 -21.58 9.99
C HIS A 88 -0.33 -22.27 11.34
N GLU A 89 0.80 -22.97 11.47
CA GLU A 89 1.28 -23.57 12.73
C GLU A 89 1.50 -22.51 13.83
N HIS A 90 1.77 -21.25 13.46
CA HIS A 90 1.91 -20.12 14.39
C HIS A 90 0.64 -19.26 14.52
N GLY A 91 -0.53 -19.78 14.10
CA GLY A 91 -1.81 -19.07 14.17
C GLY A 91 -1.93 -17.84 13.27
N CYS A 92 -1.00 -17.68 12.32
CA CYS A 92 -0.99 -16.60 11.35
C CYS A 92 -1.57 -17.09 10.01
N VAL A 93 -2.17 -16.19 9.25
CA VAL A 93 -2.75 -16.46 7.92
C VAL A 93 -2.17 -15.42 6.96
N HIS A 94 -1.89 -15.77 5.71
CA HIS A 94 -1.39 -14.82 4.72
C HIS A 94 -2.50 -13.86 4.27
N GLY A 95 -3.64 -14.40 3.86
CA GLY A 95 -4.85 -13.66 3.53
C GLY A 95 -4.87 -12.97 2.17
N ASP A 96 -3.75 -12.95 1.44
CA ASP A 96 -3.66 -12.47 0.05
C ASP A 96 -2.57 -13.21 -0.76
N VAL A 97 -2.69 -14.52 -0.92
CA VAL A 97 -1.75 -15.30 -1.77
C VAL A 97 -2.08 -15.04 -3.24
N SER A 98 -1.16 -14.39 -3.96
CA SER A 98 -1.35 -13.96 -5.36
C SER A 98 -0.02 -13.98 -6.13
N ALA A 99 -0.08 -13.84 -7.45
CA ALA A 99 1.12 -13.81 -8.29
C ALA A 99 1.98 -12.53 -8.07
N GLY A 100 1.36 -11.40 -7.70
CA GLY A 100 2.10 -10.18 -7.34
C GLY A 100 2.82 -10.31 -5.99
N ASN A 101 2.29 -11.13 -5.07
CA ASN A 101 2.85 -11.35 -3.73
C ASN A 101 3.86 -12.52 -3.66
N VAL A 102 4.30 -13.06 -4.81
CA VAL A 102 5.38 -14.06 -4.86
C VAL A 102 6.53 -13.48 -5.68
N VAL A 103 7.71 -13.32 -5.07
CA VAL A 103 8.94 -12.90 -5.75
C VAL A 103 9.76 -14.14 -6.11
N VAL A 104 10.20 -14.22 -7.36
CA VAL A 104 11.16 -15.22 -7.84
C VAL A 104 12.56 -14.62 -7.76
N THR A 105 13.43 -15.19 -6.93
CA THR A 105 14.83 -14.74 -6.76
C THR A 105 15.69 -15.05 -7.99
N GLN A 106 16.92 -14.52 -8.02
CA GLN A 106 17.87 -14.81 -9.11
C GLN A 106 18.24 -16.31 -9.21
N GLU A 107 18.21 -17.05 -8.11
CA GLU A 107 18.39 -18.50 -8.05
C GLU A 107 17.12 -19.28 -8.47
N GLY A 108 16.06 -18.57 -8.86
CA GLY A 108 14.79 -19.14 -9.29
C GLY A 108 13.94 -19.71 -8.15
N ARG A 109 14.14 -19.25 -6.89
CA ARG A 109 13.32 -19.67 -5.74
C ARG A 109 12.15 -18.72 -5.54
N PRO A 110 10.95 -19.22 -5.22
CA PRO A 110 9.81 -18.38 -4.85
C PRO A 110 9.89 -17.98 -3.38
N VAL A 111 9.63 -16.71 -3.09
CA VAL A 111 9.50 -16.13 -1.75
C VAL A 111 8.19 -15.38 -1.67
N LEU A 112 7.35 -15.75 -0.70
CA LEU A 112 6.09 -15.07 -0.43
C LEU A 112 6.36 -13.76 0.32
N ILE A 113 5.87 -12.66 -0.25
CA ILE A 113 5.95 -11.30 0.31
C ILE A 113 4.55 -10.83 0.73
N ASP A 114 4.49 -9.68 1.42
CA ASP A 114 3.23 -9.02 1.79
C ASP A 114 2.33 -9.81 2.76
N LEU A 115 2.93 -10.24 3.88
CA LEU A 115 2.31 -11.03 4.96
C LEU A 115 1.18 -10.29 5.73
N PHE A 116 0.65 -9.19 5.20
CA PHE A 116 -0.23 -8.24 5.90
C PHE A 116 -1.68 -8.30 5.40
N GLY A 117 -1.96 -9.04 4.33
CA GLY A 117 -3.29 -9.15 3.71
C GLY A 117 -4.39 -9.70 4.63
N SER A 118 -4.03 -10.52 5.63
CA SER A 118 -4.95 -11.01 6.67
C SER A 118 -5.22 -10.01 7.80
N VAL A 119 -4.35 -9.02 7.98
CA VAL A 119 -4.45 -8.00 9.04
C VAL A 119 -5.30 -6.80 8.58
N MET A 120 -5.30 -6.53 7.27
CA MET A 120 -5.99 -5.39 6.65
C MET A 120 -7.33 -5.73 6.01
N GLU A 121 -7.73 -7.00 5.98
CA GLU A 121 -8.93 -7.54 5.29
C GLU A 121 -9.05 -7.18 3.78
N ALA A 122 -8.01 -6.58 3.20
CA ALA A 122 -8.03 -5.98 1.87
C ALA A 122 -7.92 -6.98 0.69
N GLY A 123 -7.60 -8.26 0.96
CA GLY A 123 -7.31 -9.25 -0.09
C GLY A 123 -8.54 -9.65 -0.90
N THR A 124 -8.73 -9.02 -2.06
CA THR A 124 -9.76 -9.34 -3.07
C THR A 124 -9.12 -9.57 -4.45
N GLY A 125 -8.02 -10.33 -4.49
CA GLY A 125 -7.38 -10.74 -5.76
C GLY A 125 -8.11 -11.87 -6.48
N ASP A 126 -7.73 -12.14 -7.74
CA ASP A 126 -8.35 -13.20 -8.58
C ASP A 126 -8.26 -14.61 -7.99
N CYS A 127 -7.25 -14.85 -7.13
CA CYS A 127 -7.04 -16.11 -6.41
C CYS A 127 -7.93 -16.25 -5.16
N ALA A 128 -8.69 -15.23 -4.77
CA ALA A 128 -9.52 -15.28 -3.56
C ALA A 128 -10.61 -16.37 -3.65
N PRO A 129 -10.83 -17.16 -2.58
CA PRO A 129 -11.90 -18.17 -2.52
C PRO A 129 -13.30 -17.54 -2.40
N PRO A 130 -14.39 -18.30 -2.66
CA PRO A 130 -15.75 -17.77 -2.67
C PRO A 130 -16.17 -17.14 -1.33
N GLU A 131 -15.76 -17.69 -0.19
CA GLU A 131 -16.07 -17.12 1.12
C GLU A 131 -15.38 -15.77 1.33
N ARG A 132 -14.14 -15.59 0.85
CA ARG A 132 -13.43 -14.30 0.89
C ARG A 132 -14.07 -13.26 -0.02
N ARG A 133 -14.49 -13.65 -1.24
CA ARG A 133 -15.27 -12.78 -2.14
C ARG A 133 -16.62 -12.35 -1.56
N SER A 134 -17.13 -13.11 -0.59
CA SER A 134 -18.38 -12.82 0.13
C SER A 134 -18.16 -12.00 1.42
N GLY A 135 -16.95 -11.48 1.66
CA GLY A 135 -16.61 -10.72 2.87
C GLY A 135 -16.27 -11.58 4.10
N GLY A 136 -16.02 -12.88 3.92
CA GLY A 136 -15.57 -13.76 5.00
C GLY A 136 -14.12 -13.47 5.45
N PRO A 137 -13.72 -13.93 6.65
CA PRO A 137 -12.40 -13.65 7.22
C PRO A 137 -11.26 -14.41 6.51
N ALA A 138 -10.02 -13.98 6.75
CA ALA A 138 -8.83 -14.76 6.42
C ALA A 138 -8.77 -16.07 7.24
N THR A 139 -8.62 -17.21 6.57
CA THR A 139 -8.48 -18.53 7.21
C THR A 139 -7.34 -19.34 6.56
N PRO A 140 -6.76 -20.34 7.24
CA PRO A 140 -5.80 -21.25 6.64
C PRO A 140 -6.32 -21.94 5.36
N ALA A 141 -7.60 -22.34 5.37
CA ALA A 141 -8.27 -22.93 4.21
C ALA A 141 -8.42 -21.94 3.03
N ALA A 142 -8.49 -20.63 3.29
CA ALA A 142 -8.51 -19.61 2.24
C ALA A 142 -7.15 -19.46 1.55
N ASP A 143 -6.05 -19.52 2.30
CA ASP A 143 -4.69 -19.50 1.73
C ASP A 143 -4.42 -20.76 0.88
N VAL A 144 -4.89 -21.93 1.32
CA VAL A 144 -4.80 -23.20 0.58
C VAL A 144 -5.48 -23.11 -0.78
N TYR A 145 -6.70 -22.56 -0.81
CA TYR A 145 -7.40 -22.30 -2.08
C TYR A 145 -6.64 -21.32 -2.96
N ALA A 146 -6.14 -20.22 -2.38
CA ALA A 146 -5.45 -19.18 -3.13
C ALA A 146 -4.12 -19.69 -3.74
N LEU A 147 -3.35 -20.52 -3.02
CA LEU A 147 -2.19 -21.22 -3.57
C LEU A 147 -2.58 -22.18 -4.71
N ALA A 148 -3.67 -22.93 -4.57
CA ALA A 148 -4.16 -23.83 -5.61
C ALA A 148 -4.63 -23.06 -6.87
N ALA A 149 -5.31 -21.92 -6.68
CA ALA A 149 -5.72 -21.03 -7.76
C ALA A 149 -4.51 -20.43 -8.49
N LEU A 150 -3.50 -19.99 -7.74
CA LEU A 150 -2.22 -19.48 -8.28
C LEU A 150 -1.49 -20.56 -9.10
N LEU A 151 -1.40 -21.79 -8.61
CA LEU A 151 -0.79 -22.90 -9.35
C LEU A 151 -1.56 -23.24 -10.64
N ARG A 152 -2.90 -23.17 -10.62
CA ARG A 152 -3.73 -23.32 -11.82
C ARG A 152 -3.49 -22.19 -12.83
N GLN A 153 -3.35 -20.95 -12.36
CA GLN A 153 -2.97 -19.80 -13.20
C GLN A 153 -1.57 -20.01 -13.82
N CYS A 154 -0.59 -20.43 -13.03
CA CYS A 154 0.78 -20.70 -13.48
C CYS A 154 0.88 -21.84 -14.51
N ALA A 155 -0.03 -22.82 -14.45
CA ALA A 155 -0.14 -23.88 -15.45
C ALA A 155 -0.68 -23.40 -16.81
N GLY A 156 -1.35 -22.24 -16.82
CA GLY A 156 -1.93 -21.57 -17.97
C GLY A 156 -3.37 -22.01 -18.28
N ALA A 157 -4.23 -21.04 -18.63
CA ALA A 157 -5.54 -21.33 -19.21
C ALA A 157 -5.37 -22.03 -20.56
N GLY A 158 -5.98 -23.21 -20.72
CA GLY A 158 -5.70 -24.12 -21.83
C GLY A 158 -6.10 -23.59 -23.21
N GLY A 159 -5.14 -23.00 -23.95
CA GLY A 159 -5.36 -22.39 -25.27
C GLY A 159 -4.72 -23.09 -26.47
N ALA A 160 -3.78 -24.04 -26.28
CA ALA A 160 -3.11 -24.73 -27.40
C ALA A 160 -3.16 -26.27 -27.27
N ALA A 161 -3.19 -26.96 -28.41
CA ALA A 161 -3.69 -28.33 -28.54
C ALA A 161 -2.84 -29.45 -27.88
N GLY A 162 -1.68 -29.12 -27.30
CA GLY A 162 -0.89 -30.04 -26.47
C GLY A 162 -1.12 -29.91 -24.96
N ASP A 163 -1.67 -28.78 -24.51
CA ASP A 163 -1.52 -28.33 -23.12
C ASP A 163 -2.61 -28.85 -22.16
N GLY A 164 -3.76 -29.24 -22.70
CA GLY A 164 -4.91 -29.69 -21.90
C GLY A 164 -4.63 -30.89 -20.99
N ARG A 165 -3.67 -31.78 -21.33
CA ARG A 165 -3.32 -32.92 -20.46
C ARG A 165 -2.56 -32.50 -19.20
N ARG A 166 -1.71 -31.46 -19.27
CA ARG A 166 -0.96 -30.96 -18.10
C ARG A 166 -1.89 -30.17 -17.18
N ALA A 167 -2.66 -29.23 -17.74
CA ALA A 167 -3.65 -28.46 -17.00
C ALA A 167 -4.60 -29.41 -16.24
N ARG A 168 -5.22 -30.38 -16.94
CA ARG A 168 -6.09 -31.40 -16.30
C ARG A 168 -5.40 -32.26 -15.24
N ARG A 169 -4.07 -32.43 -15.26
CA ARG A 169 -3.34 -33.15 -14.21
C ARG A 169 -3.21 -32.27 -12.96
N VAL A 170 -2.89 -30.99 -13.15
CA VAL A 170 -2.85 -29.99 -12.08
C VAL A 170 -4.25 -29.80 -11.48
N ASP A 171 -5.28 -29.61 -12.31
CA ASP A 171 -6.68 -29.46 -11.87
C ASP A 171 -7.16 -30.64 -11.02
N ARG A 172 -6.80 -31.88 -11.38
CA ARG A 172 -7.14 -33.08 -10.59
C ARG A 172 -6.39 -33.16 -9.26
N LEU A 173 -5.13 -32.73 -9.23
CA LEU A 173 -4.31 -32.77 -8.01
C LEU A 173 -4.75 -31.72 -6.97
N LEU A 174 -5.32 -30.62 -7.46
CA LEU A 174 -5.77 -29.46 -6.69
C LEU A 174 -7.30 -29.42 -6.50
N ALA A 175 -8.03 -30.46 -6.89
CA ALA A 175 -9.49 -30.43 -6.97
C ALA A 175 -10.17 -30.22 -5.60
N ASP A 176 -9.63 -30.82 -4.55
CA ASP A 176 -10.06 -30.67 -3.16
C ASP A 176 -9.62 -29.32 -2.56
N ALA A 177 -8.38 -28.89 -2.82
CA ALA A 177 -7.89 -27.57 -2.44
C ALA A 177 -8.68 -26.41 -3.08
N LEU A 178 -9.30 -26.65 -4.24
CA LEU A 178 -10.19 -25.74 -4.95
C LEU A 178 -11.68 -25.92 -4.58
N SER A 179 -12.02 -26.69 -3.53
CA SER A 179 -13.42 -26.83 -3.08
C SER A 179 -14.02 -25.48 -2.66
N SER A 180 -15.29 -25.28 -2.98
CA SER A 180 -16.06 -24.13 -2.48
C SER A 180 -16.31 -24.19 -0.98
N ALA A 181 -16.31 -25.38 -0.38
CA ALA A 181 -16.41 -25.57 1.07
C ALA A 181 -15.01 -25.54 1.69
N PRO A 182 -14.71 -24.63 2.65
CA PRO A 182 -13.40 -24.57 3.31
C PRO A 182 -12.99 -25.85 4.04
N GLU A 183 -13.96 -26.59 4.58
CA GLU A 183 -13.78 -27.82 5.35
C GLU A 183 -13.31 -29.03 4.54
N ASP A 184 -13.55 -29.05 3.22
CA ASP A 184 -13.07 -30.10 2.31
C ASP A 184 -11.58 -29.95 1.95
N ARG A 185 -10.98 -28.78 2.24
CA ARG A 185 -9.64 -28.43 1.75
C ARG A 185 -8.56 -29.08 2.64
N PRO A 186 -7.49 -29.66 2.05
CA PRO A 186 -6.38 -30.21 2.82
C PRO A 186 -5.61 -29.11 3.58
N SER A 187 -4.79 -29.50 4.55
CA SER A 187 -3.87 -28.53 5.17
C SER A 187 -2.81 -28.05 4.15
N ALA A 188 -2.22 -26.88 4.37
CA ALA A 188 -1.12 -26.37 3.53
C ALA A 188 0.06 -27.35 3.47
N ARG A 189 0.31 -28.10 4.56
CA ARG A 189 1.35 -29.13 4.66
C ARG A 189 1.03 -30.37 3.81
N ASP A 190 -0.21 -30.85 3.87
CA ASP A 190 -0.67 -31.99 3.06
C ASP A 190 -0.73 -31.64 1.56
N LEU A 191 -1.04 -30.38 1.25
CA LEU A 191 -0.99 -29.86 -0.10
C LEU A 191 0.47 -29.75 -0.60
N ALA A 192 1.39 -29.22 0.21
CA ALA A 192 2.82 -29.15 -0.11
C ALA A 192 3.42 -30.53 -0.41
N ALA A 193 3.07 -31.55 0.38
CA ALA A 193 3.53 -32.94 0.20
C ALA A 193 3.13 -33.56 -1.17
N ARG A 194 2.20 -32.94 -1.90
CA ARG A 194 1.83 -33.36 -3.27
C ARG A 194 2.79 -32.83 -4.35
N SER A 195 3.76 -31.98 -4.01
CA SER A 195 4.76 -31.42 -4.94
C SER A 195 5.40 -32.48 -5.85
N ALA A 196 5.86 -33.59 -5.26
CA ALA A 196 6.48 -34.71 -5.96
C ALA A 196 5.57 -35.37 -7.03
N GLN A 197 4.24 -35.23 -6.94
CA GLN A 197 3.30 -35.78 -7.92
C GLN A 197 3.27 -34.96 -9.22
N LEU A 198 3.64 -33.67 -9.17
CA LEU A 198 3.80 -32.82 -10.35
C LEU A 198 5.12 -33.13 -11.08
N GLY A 199 6.20 -33.30 -10.33
CA GLY A 199 7.53 -33.68 -10.82
C GLY A 199 8.62 -33.38 -9.80
N GLN A 200 9.88 -33.55 -10.18
CA GLN A 200 11.01 -33.08 -9.36
C GLN A 200 11.04 -31.54 -9.36
N PRO A 201 11.10 -30.87 -8.20
CA PRO A 201 11.23 -29.42 -8.10
C PRO A 201 12.44 -28.88 -8.88
N ARG A 202 12.25 -27.78 -9.62
CA ARG A 202 13.33 -27.03 -10.30
C ARG A 202 13.06 -25.53 -10.22
N GLY A 203 14.14 -24.75 -10.19
CA GLY A 203 14.10 -23.29 -10.19
C GLY A 203 13.27 -22.71 -11.32
N VAL A 204 12.63 -21.58 -11.04
CA VAL A 204 11.96 -20.74 -12.05
C VAL A 204 13.03 -19.86 -12.68
N ASP A 205 13.50 -20.21 -13.87
CA ASP A 205 14.48 -19.36 -14.56
C ASP A 205 13.84 -18.01 -14.92
N LEU A 206 14.55 -16.92 -14.67
CA LEU A 206 14.09 -15.59 -15.07
C LEU A 206 14.25 -15.41 -16.60
N PRO A 207 13.32 -14.71 -17.28
CA PRO A 207 13.52 -14.23 -18.65
C PRO A 207 14.67 -13.21 -18.74
N ASP A 208 15.11 -12.92 -19.96
CA ASP A 208 15.97 -11.76 -20.23
C ASP A 208 15.29 -10.43 -19.81
N GLY A 209 16.10 -9.40 -19.56
CA GLY A 209 15.64 -8.09 -19.08
C GLY A 209 14.62 -7.41 -19.99
N ALA A 210 14.67 -7.65 -21.31
CA ALA A 210 13.72 -7.08 -22.25
C ALA A 210 12.33 -7.75 -22.13
N ARG A 211 12.28 -9.09 -22.01
CA ARG A 211 11.04 -9.83 -21.74
C ARG A 211 10.47 -9.52 -20.36
N LEU A 212 11.33 -9.31 -19.36
CA LEU A 212 10.93 -8.86 -18.03
C LEU A 212 10.29 -7.47 -18.06
N ALA A 213 10.94 -6.48 -18.68
CA ALA A 213 10.36 -5.13 -18.83
C ALA A 213 9.01 -5.16 -19.58
N ALA A 214 8.92 -5.93 -20.66
CA ALA A 214 7.65 -6.16 -21.37
C ALA A 214 6.63 -6.95 -20.55
N GLY A 215 7.06 -7.74 -19.57
CA GLY A 215 6.21 -8.41 -18.58
C GLY A 215 5.65 -7.41 -17.55
N SER A 216 6.50 -6.53 -17.01
CA SER A 216 6.12 -5.48 -16.05
C SER A 216 5.09 -4.53 -16.63
N LEU A 217 5.26 -4.10 -17.89
CA LEU A 217 4.27 -3.27 -18.59
C LEU A 217 2.93 -3.98 -18.80
N ARG A 218 2.91 -5.31 -18.95
CA ARG A 218 1.68 -6.09 -19.09
C ARG A 218 0.99 -6.33 -17.75
N ALA A 219 1.74 -6.71 -16.71
CA ALA A 219 1.21 -6.82 -15.34
C ALA A 219 0.62 -5.48 -14.84
N ALA A 220 1.30 -4.36 -15.11
CA ALA A 220 0.81 -3.02 -14.79
C ALA A 220 -0.42 -2.59 -15.63
N ALA A 221 -0.63 -3.18 -16.81
CA ALA A 221 -1.81 -2.92 -17.64
C ALA A 221 -3.02 -3.79 -17.25
N ASP A 222 -2.79 -5.00 -16.72
CA ASP A 222 -3.83 -5.86 -16.14
C ASP A 222 -4.31 -5.33 -14.77
N ALA A 223 -3.50 -4.52 -14.07
CA ALA A 223 -3.93 -3.74 -12.92
C ALA A 223 -4.89 -2.59 -13.36
N PRO A 224 -6.15 -2.53 -12.88
CA PRO A 224 -7.11 -1.55 -13.36
C PRO A 224 -6.74 -0.12 -12.92
N THR A 225 -6.17 0.66 -13.84
CA THR A 225 -5.77 2.08 -13.65
C THR A 225 -6.90 3.02 -13.26
N ARG A 226 -8.16 2.56 -13.30
CA ARG A 226 -9.31 3.24 -12.70
C ARG A 226 -10.42 2.23 -12.40
N VAL A 227 -10.70 1.98 -11.11
CA VAL A 227 -11.97 1.37 -10.71
C VAL A 227 -13.07 2.42 -10.92
N VAL A 228 -13.59 2.49 -12.15
CA VAL A 228 -14.85 3.18 -12.42
C VAL A 228 -15.93 2.33 -11.76
N GLY A 229 -16.32 2.71 -10.55
CA GLY A 229 -17.41 2.04 -9.83
C GLY A 229 -18.63 1.88 -10.75
N PRO A 230 -19.30 0.71 -10.75
CA PRO A 230 -20.40 0.46 -11.65
C PRO A 230 -21.45 1.56 -11.47
N ARG A 231 -21.72 2.32 -12.54
CA ARG A 231 -22.76 3.35 -12.52
C ARG A 231 -24.08 2.67 -12.21
N SER A 232 -24.49 2.77 -10.95
CA SER A 232 -25.77 2.33 -10.45
C SER A 232 -26.87 3.01 -11.27
N ARG A 233 -27.40 2.28 -12.25
CA ARG A 233 -28.64 2.66 -12.93
C ARG A 233 -29.79 2.39 -11.96
N GLN A 234 -29.97 3.27 -10.98
CA GLN A 234 -31.24 3.46 -10.31
C GLN A 234 -32.24 4.03 -11.33
N GLY A 235 -32.71 3.19 -12.24
CA GLY A 235 -33.97 3.41 -12.93
C GLY A 235 -35.10 3.16 -11.92
N PRO A 236 -36.08 4.05 -11.76
CA PRO A 236 -37.16 3.84 -10.80
C PRO A 236 -37.97 2.61 -11.20
N SER A 237 -37.96 1.58 -10.35
CA SER A 237 -38.80 0.40 -10.50
C SER A 237 -40.27 0.79 -10.35
N ARG A 238 -40.95 1.05 -11.48
CA ARG A 238 -42.36 1.40 -11.50
C ARG A 238 -43.20 0.12 -11.44
N TRP A 239 -43.50 -0.32 -10.22
CA TRP A 239 -44.36 -1.46 -9.94
C TRP A 239 -45.77 -1.20 -10.51
N TYR A 240 -46.13 -1.92 -11.56
CA TYR A 240 -47.51 -1.99 -12.04
C TYR A 240 -48.18 -3.25 -11.49
N SER A 241 -48.86 -3.07 -10.37
CA SER A 241 -49.83 -4.03 -9.85
C SER A 241 -51.00 -4.14 -10.83
N LEU A 242 -51.20 -5.30 -11.45
CA LEU A 242 -52.43 -5.62 -12.19
C LEU A 242 -53.32 -6.54 -11.35
N PRO A 243 -54.65 -6.32 -11.36
CA PRO A 243 -55.53 -6.81 -10.30
C PRO A 243 -55.93 -8.28 -10.45
N VAL A 244 -56.19 -8.90 -9.31
CA VAL A 244 -56.82 -10.23 -9.20
C VAL A 244 -58.27 -10.16 -9.67
N SER A 245 -58.64 -11.00 -10.63
CA SER A 245 -60.03 -11.42 -10.86
C SER A 245 -60.09 -12.94 -10.87
N GLY A 246 -60.75 -13.53 -9.88
CA GLY A 246 -60.79 -14.99 -9.72
C GLY A 246 -61.89 -15.66 -10.54
N ARG A 247 -61.69 -16.95 -10.83
CA ARG A 247 -62.79 -17.93 -10.97
C ARG A 247 -62.32 -19.32 -10.58
N ALA A 248 -63.09 -19.97 -9.70
CA ALA A 248 -62.84 -21.33 -9.23
C ALA A 248 -63.20 -22.37 -10.30
N GLY A 249 -62.58 -23.56 -10.27
CA GLY A 249 -62.95 -24.59 -11.26
C GLY A 249 -62.19 -25.92 -11.26
N ARG A 250 -62.38 -26.74 -10.21
CA ARG A 250 -62.31 -28.21 -10.20
C ARG A 250 -61.00 -28.94 -10.56
N ALA A 251 -60.62 -29.81 -9.63
CA ALA A 251 -59.66 -30.90 -9.81
C ALA A 251 -60.06 -31.92 -10.90
N ARG A 252 -59.05 -32.61 -11.44
CA ARG A 252 -59.11 -34.05 -11.78
C ARG A 252 -57.71 -34.66 -11.75
N ARG A 253 -57.54 -35.74 -10.97
CA ARG A 253 -56.45 -36.71 -11.15
C ARG A 253 -56.72 -37.55 -12.39
N CYS A 254 -55.67 -37.95 -13.11
CA CYS A 254 -55.45 -39.30 -13.66
C CYS A 254 -54.10 -39.36 -14.41
N GLY A 255 -53.27 -40.35 -14.12
CA GLY A 255 -52.36 -40.94 -15.11
C GLY A 255 -52.93 -42.30 -15.56
N PRO A 256 -52.12 -43.28 -15.99
CA PRO A 256 -50.77 -43.22 -16.59
C PRO A 256 -50.64 -44.11 -17.86
N ARG A 257 -49.40 -44.32 -18.37
CA ARG A 257 -48.99 -45.31 -19.41
C ARG A 257 -49.37 -44.91 -20.86
N SER A 258 -48.73 -45.39 -21.95
CA SER A 258 -47.74 -46.47 -22.11
C SER A 258 -46.72 -46.27 -23.27
N ARG A 259 -45.48 -46.72 -23.03
CA ARG A 259 -44.58 -47.57 -23.87
C ARG A 259 -44.44 -47.41 -25.41
N ARG A 260 -43.14 -47.31 -25.78
CA ARG A 260 -42.38 -48.00 -26.86
C ARG A 260 -42.69 -47.71 -28.34
N GLY A 261 -41.60 -47.48 -29.08
CA GLY A 261 -41.49 -47.55 -30.53
C GLY A 261 -40.03 -47.39 -30.96
N GLU A 262 -39.30 -48.49 -31.13
CA GLU A 262 -37.97 -48.51 -31.78
C GLU A 262 -38.15 -48.39 -33.30
N GLY A 263 -37.23 -47.75 -34.02
CA GLY A 263 -37.36 -47.62 -35.47
C GLY A 263 -36.26 -46.81 -36.15
N SER A 264 -35.20 -47.50 -36.58
CA SER A 264 -34.12 -46.93 -37.41
C SER A 264 -34.64 -46.31 -38.71
N SER A 265 -34.04 -45.21 -39.18
CA SER A 265 -33.48 -45.19 -40.55
C SER A 265 -32.60 -43.96 -40.85
N ARG A 266 -31.66 -44.21 -41.76
CA ARG A 266 -30.66 -43.31 -42.35
C ARG A 266 -31.27 -42.08 -43.04
N GLY A 267 -30.58 -40.94 -42.98
CA GLY A 267 -30.89 -39.78 -43.82
C GLY A 267 -29.76 -38.74 -43.81
N GLY A 268 -28.84 -38.80 -44.78
CA GLY A 268 -27.81 -37.78 -44.95
C GLY A 268 -28.34 -36.58 -45.73
N GLY A 269 -28.07 -35.36 -45.26
CA GLY A 269 -28.52 -34.12 -45.90
C GLY A 269 -27.57 -32.95 -45.66
N ARG A 270 -26.64 -32.73 -46.59
CA ARG A 270 -25.81 -31.51 -46.62
C ARG A 270 -26.67 -30.34 -47.11
N HIS A 271 -26.88 -29.31 -46.30
CA HIS A 271 -27.43 -28.04 -46.79
C HIS A 271 -26.42 -26.89 -46.66
N ARG A 272 -26.07 -26.32 -47.83
CA ARG A 272 -25.28 -25.10 -47.96
C ARG A 272 -26.10 -23.87 -47.57
N ALA A 273 -25.39 -22.78 -47.31
CA ALA A 273 -25.95 -21.47 -47.02
C ALA A 273 -26.95 -20.97 -48.07
N CYS A 274 -28.01 -20.33 -47.60
CA CYS A 274 -28.73 -19.31 -48.36
C CYS A 274 -28.55 -17.96 -47.65
N ARG A 275 -27.80 -17.06 -48.29
CA ARG A 275 -27.86 -15.64 -47.97
C ARG A 275 -29.27 -15.13 -48.29
N ARG A 276 -29.87 -14.35 -47.39
CA ARG A 276 -30.86 -13.33 -47.77
C ARG A 276 -30.40 -12.01 -47.17
N GLY A 277 -30.15 -11.03 -48.03
CA GLY A 277 -29.89 -9.66 -47.61
C GLY A 277 -31.19 -9.01 -47.14
N GLY A 278 -31.12 -8.28 -46.03
CA GLY A 278 -32.02 -7.18 -45.74
C GLY A 278 -31.20 -5.91 -45.82
N GLU A 279 -31.45 -5.09 -46.82
CA GLU A 279 -30.85 -3.77 -46.94
C GLU A 279 -31.46 -2.84 -45.88
N VAL A 280 -30.63 -2.06 -45.20
CA VAL A 280 -31.07 -1.06 -44.22
C VAL A 280 -30.38 0.25 -44.59
N PRO A 281 -31.13 1.37 -44.80
CA PRO A 281 -30.58 2.54 -45.49
C PRO A 281 -29.58 3.32 -44.65
N ALA A 282 -28.51 3.78 -45.31
CA ALA A 282 -27.47 4.60 -44.68
C ALA A 282 -27.87 6.09 -44.65
N VAL A 283 -28.38 6.55 -43.51
CA VAL A 283 -28.49 7.98 -43.15
C VAL A 283 -28.00 8.15 -41.71
N ALA A 284 -27.50 9.35 -41.36
CA ALA A 284 -26.94 9.74 -40.06
C ALA A 284 -25.52 9.22 -39.73
N ARG A 285 -24.54 9.55 -40.59
CA ARG A 285 -23.10 9.60 -40.23
C ARG A 285 -22.43 10.93 -40.60
N THR A 286 -23.10 12.05 -40.32
CA THR A 286 -22.56 13.42 -40.53
C THR A 286 -22.86 14.40 -39.38
N SER A 287 -23.48 13.97 -38.28
CA SER A 287 -23.89 14.87 -37.18
C SER A 287 -22.94 14.90 -35.97
N CYS A 288 -22.12 13.86 -35.73
CA CYS A 288 -21.26 13.79 -34.55
C CYS A 288 -19.91 14.53 -34.68
N LEU A 289 -19.40 14.74 -35.90
CA LEU A 289 -18.11 15.42 -36.10
C LEU A 289 -18.23 16.95 -36.02
N LEU A 290 -19.38 17.52 -36.42
CA LEU A 290 -19.66 18.96 -36.28
C LEU A 290 -19.83 19.37 -34.80
N GLY A 291 -20.44 18.50 -33.98
CA GLY A 291 -20.61 18.77 -32.55
C GLY A 291 -19.29 18.84 -31.77
N ALA A 292 -18.35 17.93 -32.04
CA ALA A 292 -17.04 17.94 -31.39
C ALA A 292 -16.21 19.18 -31.76
N ALA A 293 -16.24 19.58 -33.04
CA ALA A 293 -15.56 20.79 -33.51
C ALA A 293 -16.15 22.07 -32.89
N ALA A 294 -17.49 22.16 -32.77
CA ALA A 294 -18.15 23.31 -32.14
C ALA A 294 -17.81 23.44 -30.65
N VAL A 295 -17.75 22.33 -29.91
CA VAL A 295 -17.36 22.34 -28.48
C VAL A 295 -15.88 22.71 -28.32
N ALA A 296 -14.99 22.18 -29.17
CA ALA A 296 -13.57 22.56 -29.14
C ALA A 296 -13.36 24.06 -29.45
N ALA A 297 -14.06 24.59 -30.47
CA ALA A 297 -14.02 26.01 -30.81
C ALA A 297 -14.57 26.90 -29.68
N ALA A 298 -15.65 26.48 -29.00
CA ALA A 298 -16.18 27.20 -27.85
C ALA A 298 -15.21 27.21 -26.65
N VAL A 299 -14.54 26.09 -26.37
CA VAL A 299 -13.54 26.01 -25.29
C VAL A 299 -12.31 26.88 -25.60
N VAL A 300 -11.83 26.87 -26.84
CA VAL A 300 -10.74 27.76 -27.28
C VAL A 300 -11.17 29.23 -27.21
N ALA A 301 -12.38 29.58 -27.63
CA ALA A 301 -12.91 30.94 -27.53
C ALA A 301 -13.01 31.41 -26.08
N VAL A 302 -13.47 30.57 -25.15
CA VAL A 302 -13.51 30.88 -23.71
C VAL A 302 -12.11 31.06 -23.13
N LEU A 303 -11.15 30.19 -23.46
CA LEU A 303 -9.75 30.33 -23.03
C LEU A 303 -9.10 31.61 -23.55
N VAL A 304 -9.33 31.95 -24.82
CA VAL A 304 -8.86 33.22 -25.41
C VAL A 304 -9.52 34.43 -24.73
N LEU A 305 -10.81 34.36 -24.39
CA LEU A 305 -11.49 35.41 -23.62
C LEU A 305 -10.91 35.56 -22.20
N GLN A 306 -10.57 34.45 -21.53
CA GLN A 306 -9.97 34.46 -20.19
C GLN A 306 -8.56 35.07 -20.21
N VAL A 307 -7.75 34.76 -21.23
CA VAL A 307 -6.42 35.36 -21.43
C VAL A 307 -6.52 36.85 -21.76
N LEU A 308 -7.55 37.27 -22.52
CA LEU A 308 -7.74 38.68 -22.90
C LEU A 308 -8.32 39.58 -21.80
N GLN A 309 -8.97 39.04 -20.76
CA GLN A 309 -9.57 39.87 -19.69
C GLN A 309 -8.72 40.04 -18.43
N GLY A 310 -7.64 39.27 -18.26
CA GLY A 310 -6.75 39.39 -17.11
C GLY A 310 -7.41 38.98 -15.76
N PRO A 311 -6.66 39.07 -14.64
CA PRO A 311 -7.09 38.50 -13.35
C PRO A 311 -8.05 39.44 -12.59
N GLY A 312 -9.25 39.67 -13.13
CA GLY A 312 -10.25 40.57 -12.52
C GLY A 312 -11.72 40.33 -12.90
N GLY A 313 -12.07 39.15 -13.45
CA GLY A 313 -13.41 38.84 -13.97
C GLY A 313 -14.40 38.22 -12.94
N PRO A 314 -15.69 38.60 -12.90
CA PRO A 314 -16.59 38.26 -11.79
C PRO A 314 -17.46 37.01 -12.03
N LEU A 315 -16.98 35.82 -11.64
CA LEU A 315 -17.81 34.59 -11.59
C LEU A 315 -17.62 33.75 -10.30
N ALA A 316 -17.30 34.40 -9.17
CA ALA A 316 -17.16 33.76 -7.86
C ALA A 316 -18.48 33.68 -7.03
N GLY A 317 -19.64 33.88 -7.65
CA GLY A 317 -20.91 34.11 -6.93
C GLY A 317 -21.92 32.95 -6.87
N TYR A 318 -21.66 31.79 -7.48
CA TYR A 318 -22.75 30.84 -7.81
C TYR A 318 -22.80 29.51 -7.02
N LEU A 319 -21.95 29.31 -5.99
CA LEU A 319 -21.93 28.04 -5.22
C LEU A 319 -21.89 28.26 -3.69
N SER A 320 -22.55 29.31 -3.19
CA SER A 320 -22.75 29.59 -1.76
C SER A 320 -24.20 29.35 -1.28
N ALA A 321 -24.98 28.56 -2.03
CA ALA A 321 -26.37 28.24 -1.70
C ALA A 321 -26.68 26.75 -1.87
N LEU A 322 -26.12 25.90 -1.01
CA LEU A 322 -26.63 24.57 -0.67
C LEU A 322 -25.85 24.02 0.54
N ARG A 323 -26.59 23.61 1.60
CA ARG A 323 -26.11 23.11 2.92
C ARG A 323 -25.80 24.15 4.00
N ALA A 324 -26.84 24.90 4.36
CA ALA A 324 -27.18 25.02 5.78
C ALA A 324 -27.78 23.69 6.29
N ASP A 325 -28.00 23.60 7.61
CA ASP A 325 -28.63 22.49 8.36
C ASP A 325 -27.83 21.18 8.51
N THR A 326 -27.16 21.04 9.65
CA THR A 326 -27.57 20.05 10.68
C THR A 326 -27.22 20.53 12.10
N VAL A 327 -28.23 20.38 12.97
CA VAL A 327 -28.37 20.83 14.36
C VAL A 327 -27.24 20.42 15.34
N THR A 328 -26.94 21.35 16.25
CA THR A 328 -26.09 21.21 17.45
C THR A 328 -26.71 20.32 18.55
N ALA A 329 -25.89 19.56 19.26
CA ALA A 329 -26.25 18.94 20.53
C ALA A 329 -25.19 19.25 21.60
N THR A 330 -25.60 19.99 22.64
CA THR A 330 -24.73 20.48 23.73
C THR A 330 -25.02 19.73 25.02
N PRO A 331 -24.03 19.22 25.77
CA PRO A 331 -24.22 18.81 27.15
C PRO A 331 -24.03 20.00 28.12
N PRO A 332 -24.84 20.15 29.19
CA PRO A 332 -24.50 21.00 30.32
C PRO A 332 -23.36 20.32 31.11
N GLY A 333 -22.57 21.00 31.95
CA GLY A 333 -22.75 22.31 32.56
C GLY A 333 -22.27 22.19 34.01
N ALA A 334 -21.22 22.91 34.38
CA ALA A 334 -20.46 22.65 35.60
C ALA A 334 -21.18 23.08 36.90
N ALA A 335 -20.81 22.43 38.00
CA ALA A 335 -20.91 22.98 39.35
C ALA A 335 -19.71 22.48 40.17
N ALA A 336 -19.04 23.39 40.87
CA ALA A 336 -17.98 23.09 41.82
C ALA A 336 -18.45 23.49 43.22
N GLU A 337 -18.13 22.69 44.24
CA GLU A 337 -18.22 23.10 45.65
C GLU A 337 -17.29 22.23 46.51
N GLU A 338 -16.50 22.91 47.34
CA GLU A 338 -15.67 22.41 48.44
C GLU A 338 -16.10 23.18 49.71
N PRO A 339 -15.71 22.80 50.94
CA PRO A 339 -15.31 21.48 51.45
C PRO A 339 -16.00 21.16 52.82
N ASP A 340 -15.50 20.13 53.52
CA ASP A 340 -15.07 20.18 54.95
C ASP A 340 -15.52 19.01 55.87
N GLN A 341 -14.65 18.72 56.86
CA GLN A 341 -14.82 17.96 58.11
C GLN A 341 -15.14 16.46 58.09
N GLY A 342 -14.30 15.68 58.80
CA GLY A 342 -14.90 14.73 59.77
C GLY A 342 -14.26 13.39 60.11
N SER A 343 -12.93 13.30 60.34
CA SER A 343 -12.32 12.44 61.38
C SER A 343 -12.65 10.92 61.47
N ARG A 344 -11.62 10.05 61.36
CA ARG A 344 -11.00 9.33 62.52
C ARG A 344 -10.03 8.19 62.12
N THR A 345 -8.81 8.24 62.69
CA THR A 345 -7.95 7.13 63.20
C THR A 345 -7.61 5.89 62.34
N ALA A 346 -6.43 5.27 62.41
CA ALA A 346 -5.12 5.62 63.00
C ALA A 346 -4.07 4.51 62.63
N ALA A 347 -2.80 4.77 62.99
CA ALA A 347 -1.74 3.79 63.31
C ALA A 347 -0.76 3.29 62.22
N SER A 348 0.50 3.75 62.40
CA SER A 348 1.76 2.97 62.38
C SER A 348 2.70 2.97 61.16
N LEU A 349 3.72 3.84 61.30
CA LEU A 349 5.11 3.74 60.82
C LEU A 349 5.91 2.71 61.69
N PRO A 350 7.24 2.44 61.52
CA PRO A 350 8.28 3.20 60.79
C PRO A 350 9.34 2.39 59.98
N ALA A 351 10.37 3.10 59.52
CA ALA A 351 11.51 2.62 58.73
C ALA A 351 12.80 2.38 59.55
N GLN A 352 13.78 1.69 58.94
CA GLN A 352 15.23 1.73 59.20
C GLN A 352 15.92 1.62 57.82
N VAL A 353 16.97 2.35 57.41
CA VAL A 353 18.19 2.90 58.05
C VAL A 353 19.24 1.84 58.43
N SER A 354 20.30 1.74 57.61
CA SER A 354 21.70 1.66 58.02
C SER A 354 22.64 1.82 56.81
N GLN A 355 23.84 2.36 57.04
CA GLN A 355 24.89 2.62 56.04
C GLN A 355 26.11 1.68 56.28
N GLU A 356 27.26 2.04 55.68
CA GLU A 356 28.64 1.70 56.12
C GLU A 356 29.28 0.41 55.53
N ALA A 357 30.61 0.29 55.40
CA ALA A 357 31.57 1.04 54.56
C ALA A 357 32.93 0.27 54.49
N THR A 358 33.79 0.59 53.50
CA THR A 358 35.28 0.33 53.47
C THR A 358 35.81 -1.13 53.63
N ARG A 359 36.53 -1.73 52.66
CA ARG A 359 37.92 -1.52 52.14
C ARG A 359 39.06 -2.11 53.00
N GLU A 360 39.83 -3.04 52.41
CA GLU A 360 41.33 -3.13 52.41
C GLU A 360 41.74 -4.14 51.28
N THR A 361 42.67 -3.90 50.33
CA THR A 361 44.17 -3.77 50.32
C THR A 361 44.90 -5.07 50.78
N SER A 362 45.98 -5.64 50.17
CA SER A 362 47.09 -5.07 49.36
C SER A 362 47.93 -6.12 48.54
N GLN A 363 48.54 -5.69 47.42
CA GLN A 363 49.93 -5.96 46.90
C GLN A 363 50.47 -7.42 46.69
N GLY A 364 51.42 -7.70 45.75
CA GLY A 364 52.06 -6.86 44.71
C GLY A 364 53.33 -7.47 44.06
N SER A 365 53.94 -6.75 43.09
CA SER A 365 55.27 -6.96 42.42
C SER A 365 55.42 -8.21 41.50
N GLY A 366 55.96 -8.18 40.27
CA GLY A 366 56.51 -7.14 39.36
C GLY A 366 56.58 -7.72 37.92
N ALA A 367 57.28 -7.22 36.90
CA ALA A 367 58.14 -6.04 36.72
C ALA A 367 58.26 -5.66 35.19
N THR A 368 59.24 -4.84 34.81
CA THR A 368 59.42 -4.15 33.49
C THR A 368 60.96 -4.15 33.19
N PRO A 369 61.53 -3.98 31.94
CA PRO A 369 61.03 -3.11 30.87
C PRO A 369 61.30 -3.43 29.38
N ALA A 370 60.47 -2.82 28.51
CA ALA A 370 60.85 -2.27 27.20
C ALA A 370 59.81 -1.22 26.76
N ALA A 371 60.23 -0.18 26.03
CA ALA A 371 59.39 0.90 25.49
C ALA A 371 60.09 1.51 24.25
N PRO A 372 59.44 2.36 23.43
CA PRO A 372 58.02 2.70 23.36
C PRO A 372 57.40 2.44 21.97
N GLU A 373 56.08 2.24 21.90
CA GLU A 373 55.29 2.55 20.69
C GLU A 373 54.13 3.47 21.07
N GLU A 374 53.76 4.35 20.13
CA GLU A 374 53.05 5.59 20.41
C GLU A 374 51.58 5.38 20.78
N GLN A 375 51.18 5.95 21.92
CA GLN A 375 49.78 5.99 22.33
C GLN A 375 49.01 7.01 21.49
N GLN A 376 48.49 6.55 20.35
CA GLN A 376 47.37 7.20 19.70
C GLN A 376 46.16 7.10 20.64
N GLY A 377 45.68 8.26 21.12
CA GLY A 377 44.45 8.37 21.90
C GLY A 377 43.23 7.89 21.09
N PRO A 378 42.05 7.75 21.72
CA PRO A 378 40.87 7.23 21.04
C PRO A 378 40.54 8.11 19.84
N ALA A 379 40.73 7.55 18.63
CA ALA A 379 40.31 8.18 17.40
C ALA A 379 38.82 8.49 17.51
N ARG A 380 38.46 9.75 17.28
CA ARG A 380 37.06 10.15 17.17
C ARG A 380 36.43 9.31 16.07
N GLN A 381 35.51 8.42 16.45
CA GLN A 381 34.51 7.93 15.52
C GLN A 381 33.60 9.12 15.22
N GLU A 382 33.99 9.94 14.24
CA GLU A 382 33.06 10.81 13.55
C GLU A 382 32.08 9.87 12.84
N THR A 383 30.95 9.63 13.51
CA THR A 383 29.84 8.88 12.94
C THR A 383 29.47 9.56 11.62
N GLU A 384 29.66 8.87 10.50
CA GLU A 384 29.16 9.34 9.20
C GLU A 384 27.62 9.35 9.25
N GLU A 385 27.06 10.43 9.79
CA GLU A 385 25.63 10.67 9.78
C GLU A 385 25.17 10.71 8.33
N SER A 386 24.32 9.74 7.98
CA SER A 386 23.79 9.64 6.62
C SER A 386 23.08 10.94 6.26
N LEU A 387 23.57 11.64 5.23
CA LEU A 387 22.96 12.87 4.72
C LEU A 387 21.46 12.70 4.43
N VAL A 388 21.03 11.48 4.08
CA VAL A 388 19.61 11.12 3.93
C VAL A 388 18.82 11.38 5.21
N SER A 389 19.32 10.90 6.35
CA SER A 389 18.71 11.15 7.66
C SER A 389 18.75 12.61 8.05
N VAL A 390 19.85 13.31 7.75
CA VAL A 390 20.01 14.74 8.03
C VAL A 390 18.96 15.57 7.29
N VAL A 391 18.82 15.39 5.98
CA VAL A 391 17.86 16.13 5.14
C VAL A 391 16.42 15.85 5.57
N VAL A 392 16.08 14.59 5.83
CA VAL A 392 14.72 14.21 6.28
C VAL A 392 14.39 14.82 7.65
N SER A 393 15.32 14.78 8.60
CA SER A 393 15.15 15.42 9.91
C SER A 393 15.03 16.94 9.82
N LEU A 394 15.83 17.60 8.98
CA LEU A 394 15.75 19.05 8.78
C LEU A 394 14.43 19.48 8.11
N ALA A 395 13.96 18.74 7.11
CA ALA A 395 12.67 19.00 6.48
C ALA A 395 11.50 18.85 7.47
N ALA A 396 11.49 17.76 8.26
CA ALA A 396 10.46 17.53 9.27
C ALA A 396 10.49 18.58 10.40
N ALA A 397 11.67 18.96 10.90
CA ALA A 397 11.81 20.00 11.91
C ALA A 397 11.33 21.37 11.39
N ARG A 398 11.63 21.70 10.13
CA ARG A 398 11.19 22.94 9.48
C ARG A 398 9.67 22.97 9.30
N ASP A 399 9.07 21.86 8.88
CA ASP A 399 7.61 21.76 8.74
C ASP A 399 6.90 21.90 10.09
N GLN A 400 7.42 21.25 11.13
CA GLN A 400 6.87 21.34 12.49
C GLN A 400 6.95 22.78 13.04
N ALA A 401 8.11 23.43 12.95
CA ALA A 401 8.28 24.80 13.40
C ALA A 401 7.34 25.80 12.70
N LEU A 402 7.06 25.60 11.41
CA LEU A 402 6.10 26.41 10.65
C LEU A 402 4.63 26.10 11.00
N MET A 403 4.30 24.91 11.49
CA MET A 403 2.97 24.57 12.01
C MET A 403 2.75 25.13 13.42
N ASP A 404 3.76 25.06 14.28
CA ASP A 404 3.70 25.57 15.65
C ASP A 404 3.82 27.11 15.72
N GLY A 405 4.31 27.75 14.65
CA GLY A 405 4.60 29.18 14.64
C GLY A 405 5.87 29.55 15.41
N ASP A 406 6.78 28.59 15.60
CA ASP A 406 7.99 28.71 16.42
C ASP A 406 9.16 29.26 15.59
N GLU A 407 9.48 30.54 15.78
CA GLU A 407 10.61 31.21 15.15
C GLU A 407 11.97 30.65 15.59
N GLU A 408 12.13 30.19 16.83
CA GLU A 408 13.40 29.69 17.36
C GLU A 408 13.69 28.28 16.82
N ALA A 409 12.69 27.40 16.82
CA ALA A 409 12.78 26.08 16.19
C ALA A 409 13.02 26.20 14.68
N LEU A 410 12.40 27.16 13.99
CA LEU A 410 12.63 27.39 12.56
C LEU A 410 14.07 27.88 12.32
N ALA A 411 14.55 28.83 13.12
CA ALA A 411 15.93 29.33 13.09
C ALA A 411 16.98 28.27 13.47
N ALA A 412 16.59 27.16 14.11
CA ALA A 412 17.47 26.03 14.37
C ALA A 412 17.78 25.21 13.11
N THR A 413 16.89 25.22 12.10
CA THR A 413 17.03 24.41 10.87
C THR A 413 17.93 25.03 9.80
N THR A 414 18.14 26.35 9.85
CA THR A 414 18.89 27.12 8.85
C THR A 414 20.15 27.75 9.43
N VAL A 415 21.12 28.12 8.59
CA VAL A 415 22.33 28.83 9.03
C VAL A 415 22.01 30.30 9.28
N PRO A 416 22.35 30.89 10.44
CA PRO A 416 22.08 32.31 10.73
C PRO A 416 22.65 33.24 9.65
N GLY A 417 21.84 34.20 9.18
CA GLY A 417 22.23 35.14 8.12
C GLY A 417 22.33 34.56 6.71
N SER A 418 21.98 33.28 6.51
CA SER A 418 22.01 32.64 5.19
C SER A 418 20.77 32.94 4.34
N PRO A 419 20.83 32.74 3.01
CA PRO A 419 19.66 32.87 2.13
C PRO A 419 18.48 31.99 2.53
N ALA A 420 18.71 30.77 3.04
CA ALA A 420 17.66 29.89 3.54
C ALA A 420 16.96 30.48 4.77
N ALA A 421 17.73 30.99 5.74
CA ALA A 421 17.18 31.65 6.94
C ALA A 421 16.35 32.89 6.58
N ALA A 422 16.80 33.68 5.58
CA ALA A 422 16.06 34.85 5.10
C ALA A 422 14.73 34.48 4.43
N ALA A 423 14.69 33.38 3.67
CA ALA A 423 13.47 32.87 3.06
C ALA A 423 12.46 32.35 4.11
N ASP A 424 12.94 31.61 5.11
CA ASP A 424 12.08 31.09 6.19
C ASP A 424 11.56 32.21 7.09
N ALA A 425 12.37 33.20 7.41
CA ALA A 425 11.94 34.42 8.11
C ALA A 425 10.98 35.30 7.28
N GLN A 426 10.98 35.21 5.95
CA GLN A 426 9.94 35.83 5.12
C GLN A 426 8.61 35.06 5.24
N ILE A 427 8.64 33.73 5.11
CA ILE A 427 7.44 32.88 5.23
C ILE A 427 6.76 33.08 6.58
N MET A 428 7.52 33.11 7.69
CA MET A 428 6.93 33.33 9.01
C MET A 428 6.30 34.72 9.14
N ARG A 429 6.97 35.78 8.64
CA ARG A 429 6.40 37.14 8.62
C ARG A 429 5.14 37.24 7.78
N ASP A 430 5.07 36.55 6.65
CA ASP A 430 3.87 36.52 5.79
C ASP A 430 2.70 35.80 6.49
N LEU A 431 2.96 34.70 7.19
CA LEU A 431 1.96 33.98 8.00
C LEU A 431 1.44 34.85 9.16
N LEU A 432 2.34 35.46 9.93
CA LEU A 432 2.01 36.36 11.04
C LEU A 432 1.21 37.59 10.56
N ALA A 433 1.61 38.20 9.44
CA ALA A 433 0.90 39.34 8.86
C ALA A 433 -0.50 38.98 8.33
N ALA A 434 -0.70 37.74 7.87
CA ALA A 434 -2.01 37.22 7.47
C ALA A 434 -2.87 36.71 8.66
N GLY A 435 -2.28 36.62 9.87
CA GLY A 435 -2.90 35.94 11.01
C GLY A 435 -3.18 34.46 10.74
N GLU A 436 -2.36 33.81 9.91
CA GLU A 436 -2.52 32.42 9.48
C GLU A 436 -1.61 31.46 10.26
N THR A 437 -2.20 30.41 10.83
CA THR A 437 -1.45 29.22 11.26
C THR A 437 -1.45 28.15 10.16
N VAL A 438 -0.41 27.32 10.11
CA VAL A 438 -0.27 26.23 9.15
C VAL A 438 -0.73 24.92 9.79
N THR A 439 -1.50 24.12 9.06
CA THR A 439 -1.86 22.75 9.48
C THR A 439 -1.51 21.72 8.40
N ASP A 440 -1.33 20.47 8.80
CA ASP A 440 -1.18 19.32 7.89
C ASP A 440 -0.01 19.45 6.88
N MET A 441 1.01 20.25 7.20
CA MET A 441 2.15 20.43 6.32
C MET A 441 3.13 19.27 6.46
N THR A 442 3.35 18.57 5.35
CA THR A 442 4.31 17.47 5.26
C THR A 442 5.10 17.58 3.95
N THR A 443 6.41 17.78 4.05
CA THR A 443 7.38 17.75 2.96
C THR A 443 7.96 16.35 2.85
N SER A 444 7.62 15.67 1.75
CA SER A 444 8.18 14.35 1.41
C SER A 444 9.47 14.50 0.62
N VAL A 445 10.49 13.76 1.03
CA VAL A 445 11.81 13.70 0.40
C VAL A 445 12.06 12.27 -0.09
N SER A 446 12.33 12.09 -1.40
CA SER A 446 12.34 10.74 -2.02
C SER A 446 13.62 10.33 -2.73
N GLN A 447 14.36 11.29 -3.28
CA GLN A 447 15.68 11.06 -3.89
C GLN A 447 16.64 12.06 -3.29
N ILE A 448 17.82 11.59 -2.87
CA ILE A 448 18.90 12.40 -2.35
C ILE A 448 20.19 11.88 -2.98
N ALA A 449 20.93 12.75 -3.65
CA ALA A 449 22.25 12.46 -4.19
C ALA A 449 23.20 13.59 -3.79
N GLU A 450 24.37 13.25 -3.26
CA GLU A 450 25.42 14.23 -3.00
C GLU A 450 26.03 14.71 -4.32
N VAL A 451 26.29 16.00 -4.42
CA VAL A 451 26.85 16.67 -5.58
C VAL A 451 27.96 17.64 -5.16
N GLU A 452 28.77 18.07 -6.11
CA GLU A 452 29.75 19.14 -5.87
C GLU A 452 29.04 20.42 -5.41
N VAL A 453 29.66 21.13 -4.47
CA VAL A 453 29.12 22.37 -3.92
C VAL A 453 29.07 23.42 -5.03
N PRO A 454 27.90 24.04 -5.31
CA PRO A 454 27.77 25.01 -6.39
C PRO A 454 28.76 26.17 -6.31
N ALA A 455 29.28 26.60 -7.46
CA ALA A 455 30.16 27.76 -7.53
C ALA A 455 29.52 29.01 -6.90
N GLY A 456 30.34 29.83 -6.23
CA GLY A 456 29.91 31.03 -5.51
C GLY A 456 29.36 30.77 -4.10
N THR A 457 29.29 29.52 -3.65
CA THR A 457 28.94 29.15 -2.26
C THR A 457 30.15 29.36 -1.33
N SER A 458 30.00 30.11 -0.24
CA SER A 458 31.11 30.55 0.64
C SER A 458 31.12 29.93 2.04
N TRP A 459 30.38 28.82 2.24
CA TRP A 459 30.23 28.18 3.55
C TRP A 459 31.31 27.12 3.82
N PRO A 460 32.15 27.28 4.86
CA PRO A 460 33.21 26.31 5.18
C PRO A 460 32.66 24.93 5.53
N GLY A 461 33.25 23.87 4.96
CA GLY A 461 32.85 22.48 5.22
C GLY A 461 31.46 22.11 4.69
N ALA A 462 30.84 22.94 3.84
CA ALA A 462 29.52 22.65 3.29
C ALA A 462 29.53 21.45 2.35
N ARG A 463 28.39 20.74 2.31
CA ARG A 463 28.10 19.64 1.38
C ARG A 463 26.83 20.00 0.63
N ALA A 464 26.75 19.65 -0.66
CA ALA A 464 25.57 19.90 -1.47
C ALA A 464 24.85 18.60 -1.80
N VAL A 465 23.52 18.62 -1.74
CA VAL A 465 22.68 17.47 -2.10
C VAL A 465 21.58 17.91 -3.06
N VAL A 466 21.43 17.17 -4.16
CA VAL A 466 20.23 17.26 -5.00
C VAL A 466 19.13 16.45 -4.33
N VAL A 467 17.99 17.09 -4.12
CA VAL A 467 16.85 16.52 -3.42
C VAL A 467 15.59 16.64 -4.27
N THR A 468 14.93 15.51 -4.54
CA THR A 468 13.57 15.48 -5.05
C THR A 468 12.60 15.59 -3.88
N GLN A 469 11.89 16.72 -3.78
CA GLN A 469 10.92 17.00 -2.72
C GLN A 469 9.52 17.34 -3.28
N SER A 470 8.48 16.96 -2.54
CA SER A 470 7.07 17.27 -2.83
C SER A 470 6.31 17.58 -1.54
N GLN A 471 5.28 18.41 -1.60
CA GLN A 471 4.46 18.71 -0.41
C GLN A 471 3.01 18.27 -0.62
N ALA A 472 2.43 17.62 0.39
CA ALA A 472 1.01 17.30 0.41
C ALA A 472 0.14 18.59 0.45
N PRO A 473 -1.18 18.52 0.18
CA PRO A 473 -2.07 19.65 0.47
C PRO A 473 -2.00 19.99 1.96
N SER A 474 -1.88 21.27 2.30
CA SER A 474 -1.81 21.74 3.70
C SER A 474 -2.91 22.76 3.99
N GLY A 475 -3.25 22.94 5.26
CA GLY A 475 -4.19 23.98 5.70
C GLY A 475 -3.52 25.32 5.97
N ARG A 476 -4.30 26.39 5.87
CA ARG A 476 -4.05 27.67 6.53
C ARG A 476 -5.30 28.06 7.28
N VAL A 477 -5.17 28.39 8.56
CA VAL A 477 -6.27 28.80 9.42
C VAL A 477 -6.07 30.25 9.83
N SER A 478 -7.00 31.14 9.47
CA SER A 478 -7.04 32.53 9.94
C SER A 478 -8.45 32.88 10.39
N ALA A 479 -8.58 33.46 11.59
CA ALA A 479 -9.85 33.84 12.21
C ALA A 479 -10.96 32.77 12.15
N GLY A 480 -10.60 31.48 12.29
CA GLY A 480 -11.53 30.34 12.23
C GLY A 480 -11.92 29.91 10.81
N THR A 481 -11.43 30.58 9.76
CA THR A 481 -11.58 30.15 8.36
C THR A 481 -10.41 29.27 7.95
N HIS A 482 -10.68 28.05 7.49
CA HIS A 482 -9.68 27.13 6.96
C HIS A 482 -9.65 27.17 5.42
N ARG A 483 -8.49 27.49 4.83
CA ARG A 483 -8.25 27.38 3.38
C ARG A 483 -7.20 26.30 3.09
N THR A 484 -7.43 25.49 2.07
CA THR A 484 -6.46 24.47 1.63
C THR A 484 -5.47 25.06 0.62
N VAL A 485 -4.18 24.93 0.90
CA VAL A 485 -3.10 25.12 -0.06
C VAL A 485 -2.96 23.81 -0.86
N PRO A 486 -3.01 23.84 -2.21
CA PRO A 486 -2.89 22.63 -3.01
C PRO A 486 -1.51 21.99 -2.87
N ALA A 487 -1.44 20.67 -3.14
CA ALA A 487 -0.18 19.93 -3.14
C ALA A 487 0.86 20.57 -4.08
N GLN A 488 2.11 20.66 -3.62
CA GLN A 488 3.23 21.00 -4.49
C GLN A 488 3.76 19.73 -5.15
N ALA A 489 3.72 19.69 -6.48
CA ALA A 489 4.28 18.60 -7.27
C ALA A 489 5.79 18.41 -6.97
N ALA A 490 6.28 17.19 -7.21
CA ALA A 490 7.68 16.87 -6.99
C ALA A 490 8.60 17.77 -7.83
N ARG A 491 9.56 18.41 -7.16
CA ARG A 491 10.58 19.28 -7.77
C ARG A 491 11.96 18.93 -7.22
N GLN A 492 12.98 19.12 -8.05
CA GLN A 492 14.37 18.98 -7.65
C GLN A 492 14.93 20.33 -7.20
N VAL A 493 15.66 20.31 -6.09
CA VAL A 493 16.38 21.46 -5.52
C VAL A 493 17.78 21.02 -5.09
N VAL A 494 18.74 21.94 -5.09
CA VAL A 494 20.04 21.73 -4.44
C VAL A 494 19.98 22.34 -3.05
N LEU A 495 20.18 21.54 -2.02
CA LEU A 495 20.38 22.02 -0.64
C LEU A 495 21.88 22.12 -0.36
N VAL A 496 22.34 23.27 0.10
CA VAL A 496 23.67 23.45 0.67
C VAL A 496 23.56 23.30 2.18
N LEU A 497 24.23 22.27 2.73
CA LEU A 497 24.19 21.90 4.13
C LEU A 497 25.53 22.23 4.80
N VAL A 498 25.50 22.86 5.96
CA VAL A 498 26.69 23.11 6.80
C VAL A 498 26.64 22.15 8.00
N PRO A 499 27.71 21.40 8.31
CA PRO A 499 27.76 20.45 9.43
C PRO A 499 28.02 21.13 10.78
N HIS A 500 27.78 20.39 11.87
CA HIS A 500 28.12 20.73 13.27
C HIS A 500 27.53 22.05 13.83
N PRO A 501 26.20 22.12 14.07
CA PRO A 501 25.17 21.13 13.75
C PRO A 501 24.70 21.28 12.29
N TRP A 502 24.12 20.21 11.73
CA TRP A 502 23.57 20.26 10.38
C TRP A 502 22.48 21.32 10.23
N ARG A 503 22.68 22.24 9.28
CA ARG A 503 21.77 23.35 8.97
C ARG A 503 21.74 23.62 7.47
N VAL A 504 20.60 24.04 6.94
CA VAL A 504 20.47 24.49 5.54
C VAL A 504 20.98 25.93 5.41
N ALA A 505 21.96 26.16 4.55
CA ALA A 505 22.43 27.51 4.22
C ALA A 505 21.75 28.07 2.97
N GLU A 506 21.60 27.25 1.93
CA GLU A 506 21.02 27.67 0.65
C GLU A 506 20.11 26.60 0.07
N VAL A 507 19.07 27.06 -0.63
CA VAL A 507 18.18 26.24 -1.45
C VAL A 507 18.19 26.84 -2.85
N ARG A 508 18.75 26.12 -3.83
CA ARG A 508 18.83 26.56 -5.24
C ARG A 508 17.90 25.71 -6.11
N SER A 509 17.43 26.28 -7.22
CA SER A 509 16.79 25.50 -8.30
C SER A 509 17.76 24.45 -8.84
N TYR A 510 17.25 23.28 -9.18
CA TYR A 510 18.01 22.31 -9.96
C TYR A 510 17.73 22.56 -11.45
N ASP A 511 18.49 23.49 -12.02
CA ASP A 511 18.50 23.77 -13.46
C ASP A 511 19.48 22.81 -14.15
N LEU A 512 19.01 22.11 -15.20
CA LEU A 512 19.73 21.07 -15.96
C LEU A 512 20.69 21.64 -17.02
#